data_AF-A0A2Z6MMN4-F1
#
_entry.id   AF-A0A2Z6MMN4-F1
#
_cell.length_a   1.000
_cell.length_b   1.000
_cell.length_c   1.000
_cell.angle_alpha   90.00
_cell.angle_beta   90.00
_cell.angle_gamma   90.00
#
_symmetry.space_group_name_H-M   'P 1'
#
loop_
_entity.id
_entity.type
_entity.pdbx_description
1 polymer ?
#
loop_
_entity_poly.entity_id
_entity_poly.type
_entity_poly.pdbx_seq_one_letter_code
_entity_poly.pdbx_strand_id
1 'polypeptide(L)'
;MAEQIPYGVVASLIDRLASAAFREFGRIYDVMDQLKRLTKTIESVRAVLLDAEEKEQQNHAVQIWIRRLKDDVLHPVDDLLDKFVIEDMRHKMNENPKKKVTQICPS
;
A
#
# COMPACT_ATOMS: atom_id res chain seq x y z
N MET A 1 -5.01 -4.10 27.15
CA MET A 1 -4.68 -4.76 25.87
C MET A 1 -5.34 -3.94 24.76
N ALA A 2 -4.92 -2.68 24.58
CA ALA A 2 -5.46 -1.85 23.51
C ALA A 2 -4.91 -2.39 22.19
N GLU A 3 -5.82 -2.61 21.24
CA GLU A 3 -5.54 -3.24 19.95
C GLU A 3 -4.45 -2.47 19.20
N GLN A 4 -3.23 -3.02 19.11
CA GLN A 4 -2.10 -2.54 18.28
C GLN A 4 -2.39 -2.58 16.76
N ILE A 5 -3.65 -2.78 16.38
CA ILE A 5 -4.10 -3.00 15.01
C ILE A 5 -3.83 -1.78 14.10
N PRO A 6 -4.02 -0.51 14.52
CA PRO A 6 -3.73 0.64 13.65
C PRO A 6 -2.25 0.70 13.26
N TYR A 7 -1.35 0.38 14.19
CA TYR A 7 0.09 0.39 13.93
C TYR A 7 0.50 -0.70 12.92
N GLY A 8 -0.11 -1.88 13.02
CA GLY A 8 0.11 -2.98 12.07
C GLY A 8 -0.23 -2.60 10.63
N VAL A 9 -1.35 -1.91 10.42
CA VAL A 9 -1.77 -1.45 9.08
C VAL A 9 -0.85 -0.36 8.53
N VAL A 10 -0.47 0.60 9.37
CA VAL A 10 0.50 1.63 8.96
C VAL A 10 1.86 1.02 8.60
N ALA A 11 2.26 -0.03 9.32
CA ALA A 11 3.49 -0.75 9.03
C ALA A 11 3.45 -1.53 7.73
N SER A 12 2.39 -2.29 7.49
CA SER A 12 2.24 -3.01 6.23
C SER A 12 2.23 -2.05 5.03
N LEU A 13 1.55 -0.91 5.13
CA LEU A 13 1.51 0.10 4.07
C LEU A 13 2.90 0.65 3.73
N ILE A 14 3.72 0.97 4.74
CA ILE A 14 5.08 1.47 4.53
C ILE A 14 5.95 0.40 3.86
N ASP A 15 5.89 -0.84 4.33
CA ASP A 15 6.66 -1.94 3.76
C ASP A 15 6.25 -2.23 2.31
N ARG A 16 4.95 -2.19 2.02
CA ARG A 16 4.41 -2.34 0.66
C ARG A 16 4.92 -1.23 -0.26
N LEU A 17 4.84 0.04 0.17
CA LEU A 17 5.34 1.17 -0.63
C LEU A 17 6.85 1.16 -0.81
N ALA A 18 7.60 0.57 0.13
CA ALA A 18 9.04 0.38 0.02
C ALA A 18 9.45 -0.80 -0.88
N SER A 19 8.50 -1.69 -1.22
CA SER A 19 8.77 -2.91 -1.98
C SER A 19 9.29 -2.65 -3.39
N ALA A 20 10.03 -3.62 -3.92
CA ALA A 20 10.55 -3.57 -5.28
C ALA A 20 9.43 -3.46 -6.32
N ALA A 21 8.30 -4.14 -6.10
CA ALA A 21 7.13 -4.12 -6.99
C ALA A 21 6.56 -2.70 -7.14
N PHE A 22 6.34 -2.00 -6.03
CA PHE A 22 5.83 -0.62 -6.08
C PHE A 22 6.83 0.39 -6.65
N ARG A 23 8.13 0.15 -6.44
CA ARG A 23 9.17 0.97 -7.06
C ARG A 23 9.26 0.78 -8.57
N GLU A 24 9.12 -0.46 -9.04
CA GLU A 24 9.06 -0.77 -10.47
C GLU A 24 7.81 -0.15 -11.10
N PHE A 25 6.65 -0.37 -10.49
CA PHE A 25 5.38 0.23 -10.89
C PHE A 25 5.49 1.75 -10.97
N GLY A 26 5.96 2.40 -9.90
CA GLY A 26 6.10 3.86 -9.86
C GLY A 26 6.98 4.42 -10.98
N ARG A 27 7.96 3.64 -11.46
CA ARG A 27 8.79 4.00 -12.61
C ARG A 27 8.08 3.78 -13.95
N ILE A 28 7.37 2.66 -14.11
CA ILE A 28 6.63 2.34 -15.35
C ILE A 28 5.54 3.38 -15.62
N TYR A 29 4.83 3.79 -14.58
CA TYR A 29 3.67 4.68 -14.68
C TYR A 29 3.99 6.15 -14.35
N ASP A 30 5.27 6.49 -14.12
CA ASP A 30 5.75 7.85 -13.78
C ASP A 30 5.06 8.49 -12.56
N VAL A 31 4.76 7.68 -11.54
CA VAL A 31 4.09 8.09 -10.29
C VAL A 31 5.01 8.03 -9.06
N MET A 32 6.33 7.93 -9.26
CA MET A 32 7.31 7.81 -8.15
C MET A 32 7.19 8.95 -7.12
N ASP A 33 6.92 10.17 -7.54
CA ASP A 33 6.80 11.31 -6.62
C ASP A 33 5.49 11.27 -5.83
N GLN A 34 4.40 10.76 -6.42
CA GLN A 34 3.14 10.52 -5.72
C GLN A 34 3.31 9.43 -4.66
N LEU A 35 3.97 8.32 -5.00
CA LEU A 35 4.27 7.25 -4.04
C LEU A 35 5.13 7.75 -2.88
N LYS A 36 6.19 8.54 -3.15
CA LYS A 36 7.00 9.15 -2.10
C LYS A 36 6.20 10.08 -1.18
N ARG A 37 5.29 10.87 -1.74
CA ARG A 37 4.40 11.74 -0.95
C ARG A 37 3.47 10.90 -0.08
N LEU A 38 2.89 9.83 -0.62
CA LEU A 38 2.04 8.91 0.13
C LEU A 38 2.81 8.26 1.30
N THR A 39 4.03 7.77 1.05
CA THR A 39 4.89 7.22 2.12
C THR A 39 5.11 8.23 3.24
N LYS A 40 5.49 9.48 2.92
CA LYS A 40 5.71 10.54 3.93
C LYS A 40 4.45 10.85 4.75
N THR A 41 3.29 10.85 4.10
CA THR A 41 2.01 11.06 4.80
C THR A 41 1.74 9.92 5.79
N ILE A 42 1.96 8.67 5.38
CA ILE A 42 1.74 7.50 6.22
C ILE A 42 2.76 7.45 7.38
N GLU A 43 4.02 7.84 7.13
CA GLU A 43 5.03 8.01 8.18
C GLU A 43 4.63 9.08 9.20
N SER A 44 4.07 10.20 8.74
CA SER A 44 3.57 11.26 9.62
C SER A 44 2.41 10.76 10.48
N VAL A 45 1.51 9.96 9.89
CA VAL A 45 0.42 9.29 10.63
C VAL A 45 1.00 8.33 11.67
N ARG A 46 2.03 7.54 11.34
CA ARG A 46 2.71 6.67 12.31
C ARG A 46 3.24 7.46 13.51
N ALA A 47 3.90 8.60 13.25
CA ALA A 47 4.46 9.43 14.31
C ALA A 47 3.35 9.96 15.23
N VAL A 48 2.24 10.45 14.68
CA VAL A 48 1.10 10.91 15.48
C VAL A 48 0.46 9.76 16.27
N LEU A 49 0.37 8.55 15.70
CA LEU A 49 -0.13 7.38 16.41
C LEU A 49 0.79 6.97 17.58
N LEU A 50 2.11 7.03 17.41
CA LEU A 50 3.09 6.76 18.47
C LEU A 50 2.97 7.78 19.61
N ASP A 51 2.86 9.08 19.27
CA ASP A 51 2.65 10.15 20.26
C ASP A 51 1.27 10.03 20.95
N ALA A 52 0.29 9.47 20.25
CA ALA A 52 -1.06 9.27 20.75
C ALA A 52 -1.17 8.03 21.64
N GLU A 53 -0.39 6.97 21.43
CA GLU A 53 -0.39 5.74 22.24
C GLU A 53 -0.13 6.03 23.73
N GLU A 54 0.78 6.97 24.03
CA GLU A 54 1.07 7.42 25.39
C GLU A 54 -0.13 8.10 26.07
N LYS A 55 -1.04 8.69 25.28
CA LYS A 55 -2.26 9.39 25.75
C LYS A 55 -3.54 8.59 25.56
N GLU A 56 -3.49 7.50 24.80
CA GLU A 56 -4.64 6.73 24.35
C GLU A 56 -5.38 6.08 25.52
N GLN A 57 -4.63 5.57 26.51
CA GLN A 57 -5.22 4.92 27.68
C GLN A 57 -6.07 5.86 28.55
N GLN A 58 -5.93 7.19 28.38
CA GLN A 58 -6.57 8.19 29.24
C GLN A 58 -7.55 9.11 28.49
N ASN A 59 -7.62 9.05 27.15
CA ASN A 59 -8.41 10.00 26.37
C ASN A 59 -9.30 9.33 25.30
N HIS A 60 -10.61 9.31 25.57
CA HIS A 60 -11.61 8.75 24.68
C HIS A 60 -11.71 9.47 23.32
N ALA A 61 -11.41 10.77 23.26
CA ALA A 61 -11.37 11.51 22.00
C ALA A 61 -10.22 11.06 21.10
N VAL A 62 -9.07 10.71 21.69
CA VAL A 62 -7.92 10.14 20.97
C VAL A 62 -8.30 8.77 20.40
N GLN A 63 -8.97 7.91 21.16
CA GLN A 63 -9.44 6.62 20.66
C GLN A 63 -10.42 6.73 19.48
N ILE A 64 -11.38 7.66 19.54
CA ILE A 64 -12.31 7.90 18.44
C ILE A 64 -11.56 8.40 17.21
N TRP A 65 -10.60 9.32 17.39
CA TRP A 65 -9.80 9.84 16.28
C TRP A 65 -8.95 8.75 15.61
N ILE A 66 -8.30 7.88 16.39
CA ILE A 66 -7.51 6.74 15.87
C ILE A 66 -8.40 5.77 15.08
N ARG A 67 -9.61 5.46 15.58
CA ARG A 67 -10.56 4.60 14.86
C ARG A 67 -10.95 5.19 13.51
N ARG A 68 -11.30 6.48 13.48
CA ARG A 68 -11.64 7.17 12.21
C ARG A 68 -10.46 7.20 11.24
N LEU A 69 -9.26 7.48 11.74
CA LEU A 69 -8.05 7.45 10.92
C LEU A 69 -7.84 6.07 10.28
N LYS A 70 -8.07 4.99 11.03
CA LYS A 70 -8.00 3.63 10.50
C LYS A 70 -9.06 3.37 9.43
N ASP A 71 -10.32 3.62 9.76
CA ASP A 71 -11.45 3.24 8.91
C ASP A 71 -11.60 4.12 7.66
N ASP A 72 -11.40 5.43 7.81
CA ASP A 72 -11.65 6.41 6.76
C ASP A 72 -10.42 6.70 5.89
N VAL A 73 -9.20 6.37 6.36
CA VAL A 73 -7.95 6.71 5.66
C VAL A 73 -7.08 5.49 5.39
N LEU A 74 -6.75 4.70 6.42
CA LEU A 74 -5.78 3.60 6.24
C LEU A 74 -6.35 2.46 5.39
N HIS A 75 -7.57 1.99 5.66
CA HIS A 75 -8.17 0.91 4.86
C HIS A 75 -8.37 1.30 3.39
N PRO A 76 -8.92 2.48 3.03
CA PRO A 76 -9.05 2.86 1.63
C PRO A 76 -7.71 2.96 0.89
N VAL A 77 -6.64 3.37 1.58
CA VAL A 77 -5.29 3.41 1.00
C VAL A 77 -4.76 1.99 0.78
N ASP A 78 -4.93 1.08 1.73
CA ASP A 78 -4.51 -0.32 1.58
C ASP A 78 -5.25 -1.02 0.43
N ASP A 79 -6.58 -0.89 0.38
CA ASP A 79 -7.42 -1.40 -0.70
C ASP A 79 -7.02 -0.85 -2.08
N LEU A 80 -6.64 0.43 -2.13
CA LEU A 80 -6.17 1.07 -3.36
C LEU A 80 -4.82 0.47 -3.81
N LEU A 81 -3.89 0.26 -2.88
CA LEU A 81 -2.61 -0.39 -3.18
C LEU A 81 -2.80 -1.83 -3.68
N ASP A 82 -3.74 -2.59 -3.10
CA ASP A 82 -4.09 -3.93 -3.60
C ASP A 82 -4.59 -3.93 -5.04
N LYS A 83 -5.51 -3.01 -5.37
CA LYS A 83 -6.02 -2.87 -6.74
C LYS A 83 -4.92 -2.52 -7.73
N PHE A 84 -3.97 -1.66 -7.34
CA PHE A 84 -2.83 -1.32 -8.19
C PHE A 84 -1.93 -2.52 -8.47
N VAL A 85 -1.64 -3.36 -7.47
CA VAL A 85 -0.83 -4.57 -7.67
C VAL A 85 -1.54 -5.54 -8.62
N ILE A 86 -2.86 -5.72 -8.47
CA ILE A 86 -3.64 -6.59 -9.33
C ILE A 86 -3.63 -6.10 -10.79
N GLU A 87 -3.80 -4.79 -11.01
CA GLU A 87 -3.77 -4.22 -12.36
C GLU A 87 -2.37 -4.29 -12.99
N ASP A 88 -1.29 -4.08 -12.23
CA ASP A 88 0.09 -4.27 -12.73
C ASP A 88 0.34 -5.72 -13.17
N MET A 89 -0.08 -6.70 -12.36
CA MET A 89 0.00 -8.11 -12.71
C MET A 89 -0.80 -8.44 -13.97
N ARG A 90 -2.01 -7.88 -14.11
CA ARG A 90 -2.87 -8.08 -15.29
C ARG A 90 -2.25 -7.48 -16.54
N HIS A 91 -1.66 -6.29 -16.45
CA HIS A 91 -0.93 -5.67 -17.56
C HIS A 91 0.24 -6.55 -18.01
N LYS A 92 1.11 -6.98 -17.07
CA LYS A 92 2.25 -7.87 -17.34
C LYS A 92 1.84 -9.20 -17.98
N MET A 93 0.69 -9.77 -17.61
CA MET A 93 0.17 -11.00 -18.21
C MET A 93 -0.33 -10.77 -19.65
N ASN A 94 -0.98 -9.64 -19.91
CA ASN A 94 -1.54 -9.30 -21.21
C ASN A 94 -0.50 -8.83 -22.24
N GLU A 95 0.68 -8.39 -21.79
CA GLU A 95 1.81 -8.06 -22.67
C GLU A 95 2.60 -9.30 -23.14
N ASN A 96 2.28 -10.50 -22.62
CA ASN A 96 2.98 -11.74 -22.94
C ASN A 96 2.31 -12.72 -23.94
N PRO A 97 1.50 -12.34 -24.96
CA PRO A 97 1.05 -13.27 -25.99
C PRO A 97 1.82 -13.09 -27.31
N LYS A 98 3.11 -13.48 -27.37
CA LYS A 98 3.83 -13.60 -28.66
C LYS A 98 5.15 -14.39 -28.63
N LYS A 99 5.17 -15.61 -28.08
CA LYS A 99 6.10 -16.65 -28.58
C LYS A 99 5.34 -17.52 -29.59
N LYS A 100 5.56 -17.19 -30.86
CA LYS A 100 4.93 -17.81 -32.03
C LYS A 100 5.21 -19.32 -32.06
N VAL A 101 4.12 -20.09 -32.18
CA VAL A 101 4.09 -21.39 -32.85
C VAL A 101 4.78 -21.22 -34.20
N THR A 102 5.99 -21.78 -34.37
CA THR A 102 6.56 -21.99 -35.70
C THR A 102 6.36 -23.45 -36.04
N GLN A 103 5.32 -23.67 -36.84
CA GLN A 103 5.04 -24.84 -37.64
C GLN A 103 6.32 -25.40 -38.28
N ILE A 104 6.66 -26.66 -37.99
CA ILE A 104 7.53 -27.48 -38.84
C ILE A 104 6.98 -28.91 -38.82
N CYS A 105 6.15 -29.23 -39.81
CA CYS A 105 6.04 -30.62 -40.28
C CYS A 105 7.18 -30.85 -41.27
N PRO A 106 7.86 -32.00 -41.24
CA PRO A 106 8.44 -32.57 -42.45
C PRO A 106 7.77 -33.90 -42.81
N SER A 107 7.73 -34.07 -44.13
CA SER A 107 7.13 -35.10 -44.97
C SER A 107 7.65 -36.51 -44.75
#